data_AF-A0A9P5WP99-F1
#
_entry.id   AF-A0A9P5WP99-F1
#
_cell.length_a   1.000
_cell.length_b   1.000
_cell.length_c   1.000
_cell.angle_alpha   90.00
_cell.angle_beta   90.00
_cell.angle_gamma   90.00
#
_symmetry.space_group_name_H-M   'P 1'
#
loop_
_entity.id
_entity.type
_entity.pdbx_description
1 polymer ?
#
loop_
_entity_poly.entity_id
_entity_poly.type
_entity_poly.pdbx_seq_one_letter_code
_entity_poly.pdbx_strand_id
1 'polypeptide(L)'
;MKNPSGNGQNNGHNKGNSDTKYSSLRSRNPKQPLQKQGSITSITSTGSNDHHPHKDLQFYDIHEASLHRASAEAYTHPYQKSLSKRRRKKKLGQEPPPPPPKSLDVYADLVIVFKYHHTVGKWGVLEKLKLEKETLDAYEDVLTKLTDVGLQYETRPNGKDMILIFVLCPWSTLKREVDRDSLHDWLTGVKVADMGETEQLLKPTKERDNSLDNLTDSVRIRLIHDLITNDPRDGGAGIFPGEDEFVESVMPLQDWEFNKSWLTSWSTKWFINHEDLCRIRDHFGEKVAYYFEFLEFYFISLMIPTGLGVFVHFFGSSFSIFYSISIIVWAVVYIESWKRRERELALWWGVSNVTKSEARRHEFKGDAYIKDPITDEETLFFSPWKRWARRIAGVPVILVGALALSMLVTFMFGVEVFLEVYYDGHMKEILVYLPTVLYTLAMPYVENTCNNVAKWLTDYENHETEGSHDYHFVQKVFIFKVLNSYLSILLTAFVYIPFGPSVIPILQAYGLPFGSVAIEPKMLKDRLQAFMISNQVISFFTETIFPWATRKLMVGAHKIQKEVAEVLHHEEHNSEEEGFGGQDPAEVKRFLSNVASQTELPVYDVNEDYGEMIDQ
;
A
#
# COMPACT_ATOMS: atom_id res chain seq x y z
N MET A 1 -70.11 -20.44 1.23
CA MET A 1 -71.49 -20.24 0.70
C MET A 1 -71.42 -20.13 -0.82
N LYS A 2 -72.51 -20.47 -1.52
CA LYS A 2 -72.87 -20.18 -2.93
C LYS A 2 -71.76 -19.83 -3.96
N ASN A 3 -71.55 -20.78 -4.88
CA ASN A 3 -71.25 -20.58 -6.32
C ASN A 3 -72.50 -20.00 -7.05
N PRO A 4 -72.57 -19.80 -8.39
CA PRO A 4 -71.52 -19.76 -9.47
C PRO A 4 -71.73 -18.60 -10.50
N SER A 5 -71.04 -18.62 -11.67
CA SER A 5 -71.64 -18.61 -13.06
C SER A 5 -70.96 -17.73 -14.14
N GLY A 6 -70.93 -18.24 -15.40
CA GLY A 6 -70.73 -17.48 -16.66
C GLY A 6 -69.27 -17.24 -17.08
N ASN A 7 -68.64 -17.87 -18.09
CA ASN A 7 -69.00 -18.76 -19.23
C ASN A 7 -69.39 -18.08 -20.57
N GLY A 8 -68.71 -18.51 -21.66
CA GLY A 8 -68.92 -18.11 -23.07
C GLY A 8 -67.66 -17.51 -23.73
N GLN A 9 -67.34 -17.74 -25.02
CA GLN A 9 -67.81 -18.80 -25.93
C GLN A 9 -66.88 -18.98 -27.17
N ASN A 10 -66.53 -20.24 -27.48
CA ASN A 10 -66.16 -20.88 -28.76
C ASN A 10 -65.56 -20.14 -30.01
N ASN A 11 -64.59 -20.86 -30.60
CA ASN A 11 -64.35 -21.14 -32.04
C ASN A 11 -63.56 -20.16 -32.95
N GLY A 12 -62.57 -20.73 -33.65
CA GLY A 12 -61.88 -20.13 -34.80
C GLY A 12 -60.69 -20.99 -35.31
N HIS A 13 -60.91 -21.86 -36.30
CA HIS A 13 -59.84 -22.54 -37.04
C HIS A 13 -59.16 -21.58 -38.04
N ASN A 14 -57.84 -21.67 -38.25
CA ASN A 14 -57.28 -22.29 -39.46
C ASN A 14 -55.75 -22.56 -39.39
N LYS A 15 -55.18 -23.22 -40.41
CA LYS A 15 -53.75 -23.52 -40.58
C LYS A 15 -53.10 -22.64 -41.67
N GLY A 16 -51.80 -22.38 -41.52
CA GLY A 16 -50.84 -22.67 -42.62
C GLY A 16 -50.25 -21.54 -43.49
N ASN A 17 -49.01 -21.16 -43.16
CA ASN A 17 -47.84 -21.09 -44.06
C ASN A 17 -47.63 -19.93 -45.08
N SER A 18 -46.33 -19.74 -45.40
CA SER A 18 -45.69 -19.13 -46.59
C SER A 18 -45.68 -17.60 -46.82
N ASP A 19 -44.44 -17.09 -46.78
CA ASP A 19 -43.77 -16.20 -47.74
C ASP A 19 -44.22 -14.74 -47.97
N THR A 20 -43.38 -13.81 -47.51
CA THR A 20 -42.98 -12.65 -48.33
C THR A 20 -41.47 -12.37 -48.22
N LYS A 21 -40.94 -11.54 -49.14
CA LYS A 21 -39.77 -11.94 -49.97
C LYS A 21 -39.02 -10.73 -50.56
N TYR A 22 -37.85 -10.94 -51.18
CA TYR A 22 -36.96 -9.95 -51.87
C TYR A 22 -36.16 -8.99 -50.93
N SER A 23 -34.92 -8.50 -51.16
CA SER A 23 -33.70 -8.79 -51.98
C SER A 23 -33.00 -7.43 -52.31
N SER A 24 -31.69 -7.25 -52.53
CA SER A 24 -30.45 -8.05 -52.32
C SER A 24 -29.18 -7.22 -52.72
N LEU A 25 -27.98 -7.78 -52.46
CA LEU A 25 -26.71 -7.61 -53.23
C LEU A 25 -25.87 -6.29 -53.24
N ARG A 26 -24.69 -6.38 -52.58
CA ARG A 26 -23.32 -6.41 -53.18
C ARG A 26 -22.41 -5.15 -53.23
N SER A 27 -21.15 -5.42 -52.86
CA SER A 27 -19.96 -4.59 -52.60
C SER A 27 -19.29 -3.81 -53.76
N ARG A 28 -18.53 -2.74 -53.41
CA ARG A 28 -17.08 -2.53 -53.69
C ARG A 28 -16.55 -1.13 -53.25
N ASN A 29 -15.24 -1.05 -52.99
CA ASN A 29 -14.47 0.19 -52.70
C ASN A 29 -13.95 0.85 -54.04
N PRO A 30 -13.10 1.91 -54.02
CA PRO A 30 -13.36 3.30 -53.60
C PRO A 30 -12.92 4.34 -54.66
N LYS A 31 -13.17 5.65 -54.46
CA LYS A 31 -12.34 6.76 -55.02
C LYS A 31 -12.65 8.16 -54.46
N GLN A 32 -11.63 9.02 -54.49
CA GLN A 32 -11.63 10.48 -54.24
C GLN A 32 -11.99 11.27 -55.53
N PRO A 33 -11.86 12.62 -55.58
CA PRO A 33 -12.45 13.68 -54.73
C PRO A 33 -13.24 14.69 -55.59
N LEU A 34 -13.71 15.81 -55.04
CA LEU A 34 -14.17 16.96 -55.85
C LEU A 34 -13.93 18.32 -55.16
N GLN A 35 -13.50 19.31 -55.95
CA GLN A 35 -13.22 20.69 -55.53
C GLN A 35 -14.50 21.55 -55.48
N LYS A 36 -14.39 22.75 -54.89
CA LYS A 36 -15.12 23.93 -55.39
C LYS A 36 -14.18 25.11 -55.63
N GLN A 37 -14.50 25.87 -56.66
CA GLN A 37 -13.84 27.13 -57.08
C GLN A 37 -14.31 28.30 -56.18
N GLY A 38 -13.68 29.47 -56.15
CA GLY A 38 -12.48 29.96 -56.84
C GLY A 38 -12.60 31.45 -57.21
N SER A 39 -11.72 31.95 -58.10
CA SER A 39 -11.68 33.33 -58.66
C SER A 39 -11.26 34.46 -57.68
N ILE A 40 -10.74 35.63 -58.09
CA ILE A 40 -10.59 36.27 -59.42
C ILE A 40 -9.13 36.78 -59.63
N THR A 41 -8.72 36.90 -60.91
CA THR A 41 -7.53 37.55 -61.50
C THR A 41 -7.49 39.10 -61.29
N SER A 42 -6.49 39.92 -61.65
CA SER A 42 -5.05 39.90 -62.04
C SER A 42 -4.62 41.36 -62.36
N ILE A 43 -3.32 41.73 -62.47
CA ILE A 43 -2.77 42.64 -63.53
C ILE A 43 -1.24 42.92 -63.40
N THR A 44 -0.56 42.85 -64.56
CA THR A 44 0.80 43.27 -65.02
C THR A 44 1.94 43.73 -64.08
N SER A 45 2.99 42.91 -64.02
CA SER A 45 4.33 43.15 -64.63
C SER A 45 5.10 44.47 -64.40
N THR A 46 6.12 44.44 -63.53
CA THR A 46 7.42 45.17 -63.57
C THR A 46 8.32 44.69 -62.40
N GLY A 47 9.65 44.86 -62.35
CA GLY A 47 10.61 45.30 -63.38
C GLY A 47 12.01 45.65 -62.83
N SER A 48 13.09 45.23 -63.51
CA SER A 48 14.52 45.51 -63.23
C SER A 48 15.17 44.90 -61.98
N ASN A 49 16.51 44.90 -61.95
CA ASN A 49 17.40 44.39 -60.88
C ASN A 49 17.52 45.38 -59.70
N ASP A 50 17.92 44.90 -58.52
CA ASP A 50 19.25 45.20 -57.96
C ASP A 50 19.65 44.29 -56.78
N HIS A 51 20.93 44.34 -56.37
CA HIS A 51 21.52 43.51 -55.31
C HIS A 51 21.33 44.08 -53.88
N HIS A 52 20.95 43.25 -52.91
CA HIS A 52 21.79 42.94 -51.73
C HIS A 52 21.21 41.80 -50.84
N PRO A 53 22.03 41.13 -49.98
CA PRO A 53 21.64 39.92 -49.27
C PRO A 53 21.42 40.06 -47.74
N HIS A 54 20.73 39.06 -47.17
CA HIS A 54 20.77 38.54 -45.79
C HIS A 54 20.90 39.49 -44.57
N LYS A 55 19.93 39.37 -43.63
CA LYS A 55 20.25 39.16 -42.20
C LYS A 55 19.15 38.61 -41.30
N ASP A 56 17.88 38.98 -41.52
CA ASP A 56 16.93 39.00 -40.38
C ASP A 56 16.24 37.67 -40.01
N LEU A 57 16.33 36.60 -40.81
CA LEU A 57 15.71 35.31 -40.46
C LEU A 57 16.48 34.50 -39.38
N GLN A 58 17.78 34.72 -39.18
CA GLN A 58 18.55 33.90 -38.22
C GLN A 58 18.33 34.27 -36.75
N PHE A 59 17.85 35.48 -36.45
CA PHE A 59 17.68 35.91 -35.06
C PHE A 59 16.48 35.30 -34.35
N TYR A 60 15.40 34.96 -35.07
CA TYR A 60 14.23 34.29 -34.48
C TYR A 60 14.53 32.83 -34.12
N ASP A 61 15.06 32.04 -35.06
CA ASP A 61 15.43 30.63 -34.81
C ASP A 61 16.39 30.49 -33.62
N ILE A 62 17.39 31.38 -33.50
CA ILE A 62 18.35 31.36 -32.40
C ILE A 62 17.66 31.69 -31.06
N HIS A 63 16.69 32.60 -31.04
CA HIS A 63 16.01 32.99 -29.80
C HIS A 63 14.96 31.97 -29.35
N GLU A 64 14.28 31.31 -30.28
CA GLU A 64 13.35 30.22 -29.98
C GLU A 64 14.11 28.95 -29.57
N ALA A 65 15.21 28.61 -30.26
CA ALA A 65 16.11 27.54 -29.84
C ALA A 65 16.81 27.83 -28.50
N SER A 66 17.08 29.09 -28.14
CA SER A 66 17.62 29.45 -26.82
C SER A 66 16.56 29.33 -25.73
N LEU A 67 15.29 29.66 -26.01
CA LEU A 67 14.18 29.44 -25.09
C LEU A 67 13.89 27.94 -24.88
N HIS A 68 13.89 27.14 -25.95
CA HIS A 68 13.76 25.68 -25.83
C HIS A 68 14.95 25.04 -25.11
N ARG A 69 16.19 25.55 -25.29
CA ARG A 69 17.33 25.13 -24.47
C ARG A 69 17.22 25.59 -23.02
N ALA A 70 16.77 26.81 -22.74
CA ALA A 70 16.58 27.30 -21.38
C ALA A 70 15.48 26.49 -20.65
N SER A 71 14.40 26.12 -21.32
CA SER A 71 13.39 25.21 -20.76
C SER A 71 13.95 23.80 -20.58
N ALA A 72 14.71 23.26 -21.55
CA ALA A 72 15.33 21.93 -21.38
C ALA A 72 16.37 21.92 -20.25
N GLU A 73 17.17 22.97 -20.09
CA GLU A 73 18.12 23.11 -18.98
C GLU A 73 17.43 23.35 -17.63
N ALA A 74 16.25 23.97 -17.60
CA ALA A 74 15.39 23.98 -16.43
C ALA A 74 14.85 22.56 -16.11
N TYR A 75 14.31 21.86 -17.10
CA TYR A 75 13.69 20.52 -16.98
C TYR A 75 14.68 19.35 -16.91
N THR A 76 15.99 19.54 -17.08
CA THR A 76 16.97 18.47 -16.82
C THR A 76 16.83 17.99 -15.37
N HIS A 77 16.38 16.74 -15.20
CA HIS A 77 16.14 16.05 -13.92
C HIS A 77 17.23 16.39 -12.90
N PRO A 78 16.90 16.58 -11.60
CA PRO A 78 17.92 16.66 -10.54
C PRO A 78 18.89 15.47 -10.59
N TYR A 79 18.36 14.27 -10.89
CA TYR A 79 19.09 13.04 -11.17
C TYR A 79 19.99 13.14 -12.42
N GLN A 80 19.50 13.64 -13.57
CA GLN A 80 20.35 13.89 -14.74
C GLN A 80 21.40 15.00 -14.48
N LYS A 81 21.13 15.98 -13.61
CA LYS A 81 22.11 17.00 -13.16
C LYS A 81 23.16 16.41 -12.22
N SER A 82 22.83 15.42 -11.38
CA SER A 82 23.82 14.70 -10.55
C SER A 82 24.64 13.70 -11.39
N LEU A 83 23.99 12.96 -12.29
CA LEU A 83 24.64 12.05 -13.25
C LEU A 83 25.54 12.78 -14.25
N SER A 84 25.12 13.92 -14.78
CA SER A 84 25.99 14.72 -15.67
C SER A 84 27.17 15.32 -14.91
N LYS A 85 27.00 15.75 -13.65
CA LYS A 85 28.13 16.12 -12.76
C LYS A 85 29.06 14.92 -12.51
N ARG A 86 28.54 13.71 -12.23
CA ARG A 86 29.33 12.46 -12.11
C ARG A 86 30.09 12.15 -13.41
N ARG A 87 29.42 12.13 -14.57
CA ARG A 87 30.03 11.91 -15.91
C ARG A 87 31.08 12.99 -16.24
N ARG A 88 30.88 14.24 -15.82
CA ARG A 88 31.86 15.33 -16.02
C ARG A 88 33.10 15.18 -15.14
N LYS A 89 32.98 14.63 -13.91
CA LYS A 89 34.13 14.18 -13.11
C LYS A 89 34.83 12.97 -13.73
N LYS A 90 34.08 11.94 -14.16
CA LYS A 90 34.59 10.72 -14.83
C LYS A 90 35.38 11.05 -16.12
N LYS A 91 35.06 12.16 -16.81
CA LYS A 91 35.83 12.71 -17.95
C LYS A 91 37.05 13.57 -17.59
N LEU A 92 37.26 13.95 -16.33
CA LEU A 92 38.30 14.91 -15.92
C LEU A 92 39.54 14.26 -15.27
N GLY A 93 39.63 12.93 -15.26
CA GLY A 93 40.77 12.20 -14.69
C GLY A 93 40.89 12.26 -13.16
N GLN A 94 40.00 13.00 -12.48
CA GLN A 94 39.88 13.01 -11.04
C GLN A 94 38.85 11.97 -10.61
N GLU A 95 39.30 10.73 -10.50
CA GLU A 95 38.66 9.77 -9.61
C GLU A 95 38.82 10.29 -8.16
N PRO A 96 37.73 10.63 -7.43
CA PRO A 96 37.75 10.24 -6.03
C PRO A 96 37.95 8.72 -5.99
N PRO A 97 38.58 8.14 -4.94
CA PRO A 97 38.53 6.70 -4.78
C PRO A 97 37.07 6.24 -4.89
N PRO A 98 36.80 5.00 -5.36
CA PRO A 98 35.47 4.43 -5.20
C PRO A 98 35.05 4.64 -3.75
N PRO A 99 33.76 4.94 -3.46
CA PRO A 99 33.31 4.91 -2.08
C PRO A 99 33.83 3.59 -1.48
N PRO A 100 34.43 3.60 -0.28
CA PRO A 100 34.83 2.35 0.35
C PRO A 100 33.59 1.45 0.29
N PRO A 101 33.73 0.16 -0.09
CA PRO A 101 32.57 -0.71 -0.17
C PRO A 101 31.79 -0.55 1.14
N LYS A 102 30.44 -0.45 1.07
CA LYS A 102 29.59 -0.67 2.26
C LYS A 102 30.21 -1.90 2.94
N SER A 103 30.47 -1.80 4.24
CA SER A 103 31.44 -2.67 4.95
C SER A 103 31.24 -4.15 4.60
N LEU A 104 32.33 -4.93 4.63
CA LEU A 104 32.49 -6.24 3.96
C LEU A 104 31.67 -7.37 4.62
N ASP A 105 30.38 -7.10 4.75
CA ASP A 105 29.38 -7.73 5.60
C ASP A 105 28.21 -8.22 4.71
N VAL A 106 28.55 -8.67 3.49
CA VAL A 106 27.61 -9.24 2.52
C VAL A 106 27.21 -10.64 2.99
N TYR A 107 26.25 -10.69 3.90
CA TYR A 107 25.70 -11.94 4.44
C TYR A 107 24.42 -12.38 3.72
N ALA A 108 23.56 -11.44 3.27
CA ALA A 108 22.40 -11.72 2.42
C ALA A 108 21.82 -10.46 1.77
N ASP A 109 21.03 -10.67 0.72
CA ASP A 109 20.06 -9.71 0.19
C ASP A 109 18.68 -9.90 0.83
N LEU A 110 18.26 -11.17 1.01
CA LEU A 110 17.02 -11.58 1.65
C LEU A 110 17.26 -12.76 2.60
N VAL A 111 16.41 -12.92 3.62
CA VAL A 111 16.40 -14.08 4.52
C VAL A 111 15.04 -14.75 4.43
N ILE A 112 15.03 -16.06 4.18
CA ILE A 112 13.84 -16.91 4.32
C ILE A 112 13.84 -17.52 5.71
N VAL A 113 12.72 -17.37 6.43
CA VAL A 113 12.49 -17.93 7.76
C VAL A 113 11.81 -19.28 7.61
N PHE A 114 12.57 -20.36 7.81
CA PHE A 114 12.07 -21.72 7.73
C PHE A 114 11.85 -22.26 9.15
N LYS A 115 10.62 -22.59 9.51
CA LYS A 115 10.16 -22.81 10.89
C LYS A 115 9.40 -24.12 11.01
N TYR A 116 10.00 -25.07 11.70
CA TYR A 116 9.50 -26.43 11.87
C TYR A 116 9.12 -26.68 13.34
N HIS A 117 8.06 -27.45 13.55
CA HIS A 117 7.52 -27.67 14.89
C HIS A 117 8.32 -28.75 15.64
N HIS A 118 9.17 -28.35 16.60
CA HIS A 118 9.85 -29.33 17.44
C HIS A 118 8.84 -30.08 18.33
N THR A 119 8.90 -31.41 18.35
CA THR A 119 7.83 -32.24 18.93
C THR A 119 7.89 -32.37 20.46
N VAL A 120 7.48 -31.30 21.15
CA VAL A 120 7.35 -31.19 22.62
C VAL A 120 6.15 -32.00 23.14
N GLY A 121 6.20 -33.33 23.03
CA GLY A 121 5.14 -34.22 23.52
C GLY A 121 5.38 -35.70 23.29
N LYS A 122 4.47 -36.53 23.84
CA LYS A 122 4.42 -38.00 23.65
C LYS A 122 3.83 -38.39 22.29
N TRP A 123 4.37 -37.84 21.21
CA TRP A 123 4.09 -38.31 19.85
C TRP A 123 4.73 -39.69 19.63
N GLY A 124 4.12 -40.51 18.80
CA GLY A 124 4.67 -41.80 18.40
C GLY A 124 5.97 -41.64 17.60
N VAL A 125 6.90 -42.58 17.74
CA VAL A 125 8.18 -42.56 16.99
C VAL A 125 7.95 -42.49 15.48
N LEU A 126 6.89 -43.16 14.98
CA LEU A 126 6.49 -43.12 13.57
C LEU A 126 6.04 -41.71 13.12
N GLU A 127 5.37 -40.96 13.98
CA GLU A 127 4.85 -39.62 13.68
C GLU A 127 5.99 -38.60 13.66
N LYS A 128 6.96 -38.72 14.59
CA LYS A 128 8.19 -37.94 14.59
C LYS A 128 9.00 -38.18 13.31
N LEU A 129 9.27 -39.45 12.97
CA LEU A 129 9.97 -39.81 11.73
C LEU A 129 9.24 -39.36 10.45
N LYS A 130 7.90 -39.30 10.46
CA LYS A 130 7.13 -38.71 9.35
C LYS A 130 7.39 -37.20 9.27
N LEU A 131 7.19 -36.46 10.36
CA LEU A 131 7.38 -35.01 10.37
C LEU A 131 8.82 -34.60 10.06
N GLU A 132 9.81 -35.33 10.58
CA GLU A 132 11.23 -35.14 10.27
C GLU A 132 11.50 -35.31 8.77
N LYS A 133 10.92 -36.35 8.13
CA LYS A 133 11.03 -36.53 6.67
C LYS A 133 10.29 -35.44 5.89
N GLU A 134 9.08 -35.08 6.30
CA GLU A 134 8.23 -34.07 5.66
C GLU A 134 8.91 -32.68 5.70
N THR A 135 9.55 -32.36 6.83
CA THR A 135 10.39 -31.16 7.00
C THR A 135 11.62 -31.19 6.09
N LEU A 136 12.31 -32.34 5.97
CA LEU A 136 13.49 -32.48 5.11
C LEU A 136 13.13 -32.43 3.62
N ASP A 137 12.07 -33.12 3.20
CA ASP A 137 11.57 -33.12 1.83
C ASP A 137 11.20 -31.67 1.40
N ALA A 138 10.51 -30.91 2.25
CA ALA A 138 10.15 -29.51 2.00
C ALA A 138 11.36 -28.57 2.01
N TYR A 139 12.34 -28.80 2.90
CA TYR A 139 13.59 -28.04 2.94
C TYR A 139 14.44 -28.24 1.68
N GLU A 140 14.55 -29.49 1.19
CA GLU A 140 15.25 -29.80 -0.06
C GLU A 140 14.52 -29.21 -1.29
N ASP A 141 13.19 -29.16 -1.30
CA ASP A 141 12.39 -28.45 -2.33
C ASP A 141 12.68 -26.94 -2.36
N VAL A 142 12.65 -26.25 -1.21
CA VAL A 142 12.99 -24.82 -1.12
C VAL A 142 14.42 -24.53 -1.61
N LEU A 143 15.40 -25.37 -1.23
CA LEU A 143 16.78 -25.18 -1.67
C LEU A 143 16.98 -25.47 -3.16
N THR A 144 16.32 -26.48 -3.71
CA THR A 144 16.42 -26.79 -5.15
C THR A 144 15.75 -25.73 -6.03
N LYS A 145 14.56 -25.24 -5.64
CA LYS A 145 13.91 -24.06 -6.23
C LYS A 145 14.85 -22.84 -6.31
N LEU A 146 15.60 -22.55 -5.24
CA LEU A 146 16.59 -21.46 -5.23
C LEU A 146 17.76 -21.71 -6.20
N THR A 147 18.29 -22.94 -6.28
CA THR A 147 19.38 -23.25 -7.24
C THR A 147 18.94 -23.15 -8.69
N ASP A 148 17.73 -23.62 -9.04
CA ASP A 148 17.26 -23.68 -10.43
C ASP A 148 17.12 -22.29 -11.06
N VAL A 149 16.73 -21.29 -10.26
CA VAL A 149 16.63 -19.88 -10.68
C VAL A 149 17.99 -19.19 -10.74
N GLY A 150 19.02 -19.77 -10.12
CA GLY A 150 20.40 -19.26 -10.10
C GLY A 150 20.68 -18.27 -8.97
N LEU A 151 20.04 -18.46 -7.82
CA LEU A 151 20.37 -17.79 -6.56
C LEU A 151 21.40 -18.60 -5.76
N GLN A 152 22.14 -17.93 -4.89
CA GLN A 152 23.04 -18.57 -3.92
C GLN A 152 22.40 -18.48 -2.53
N TYR A 153 22.66 -19.46 -1.67
CA TYR A 153 22.18 -19.46 -0.30
C TYR A 153 23.23 -19.97 0.70
N GLU A 154 23.06 -19.55 1.96
CA GLU A 154 23.75 -20.08 3.12
C GLU A 154 22.71 -20.34 4.23
N THR A 155 22.82 -21.47 4.94
CA THR A 155 21.79 -21.94 5.87
C THR A 155 22.34 -22.01 7.30
N ARG A 156 21.74 -21.29 8.24
CA ARG A 156 22.18 -21.27 9.66
C ARG A 156 21.02 -21.62 10.60
N PRO A 157 21.26 -22.46 11.63
CA PRO A 157 20.24 -22.75 12.65
C PRO A 157 20.02 -21.52 13.55
N ASN A 158 18.78 -21.32 13.99
CA ASN A 158 18.42 -20.28 14.95
C ASN A 158 17.57 -20.86 16.08
N GLY A 159 18.22 -21.23 17.20
CA GLY A 159 17.55 -21.94 18.29
C GLY A 159 17.30 -23.42 17.98
N LYS A 160 16.08 -23.91 18.21
CA LYS A 160 15.71 -25.34 18.10
C LYS A 160 14.61 -25.66 17.07
N ASP A 161 13.91 -24.64 16.60
CA ASP A 161 12.64 -24.73 15.86
C ASP A 161 12.67 -23.88 14.56
N MET A 162 13.81 -23.27 14.23
CA MET A 162 13.96 -22.35 13.11
C MET A 162 15.33 -22.48 12.43
N ILE A 163 15.34 -22.40 11.11
CA ILE A 163 16.51 -22.25 10.24
C ILE A 163 16.35 -20.93 9.47
N LEU A 164 17.45 -20.18 9.36
CA LEU A 164 17.54 -18.98 8.55
C LEU A 164 18.27 -19.33 7.25
N ILE A 165 17.60 -19.16 6.12
CA ILE A 165 18.18 -19.33 4.79
C ILE A 165 18.54 -17.93 4.28
N PHE A 166 19.82 -17.58 4.36
CA PHE A 166 20.39 -16.34 3.84
C PHE A 166 20.54 -16.48 2.32
N VAL A 167 19.88 -15.62 1.55
CA VAL A 167 19.86 -15.66 0.07
C VAL A 167 20.65 -14.48 -0.49
N LEU A 168 21.52 -14.77 -1.46
CA LEU A 168 22.38 -13.82 -2.17
C LEU A 168 22.15 -13.95 -3.68
N CYS A 169 21.90 -12.84 -4.37
CA CYS A 169 21.72 -12.84 -5.81
C CYS A 169 23.06 -12.60 -6.54
N PRO A 170 23.55 -13.54 -7.37
CA PRO A 170 24.75 -13.31 -8.16
C PRO A 170 24.58 -12.11 -9.10
N TRP A 171 25.58 -11.23 -9.18
CA TRP A 171 25.54 -10.02 -10.02
C TRP A 171 25.16 -10.27 -11.49
N SER A 172 25.50 -11.45 -12.04
CA SER A 172 25.09 -11.88 -13.38
C SER A 172 23.58 -12.15 -13.50
N THR A 173 22.98 -12.75 -12.47
CA THR A 173 21.55 -13.06 -12.37
C THR A 173 20.78 -11.76 -12.16
N LEU A 174 21.15 -10.96 -11.14
CA LEU A 174 20.55 -9.65 -10.85
C LEU A 174 20.53 -8.74 -12.09
N LYS A 175 21.66 -8.67 -12.83
CA LYS A 175 21.73 -7.87 -14.06
C LYS A 175 20.76 -8.36 -15.14
N ARG A 176 20.63 -9.68 -15.33
CA ARG A 176 19.67 -10.28 -16.29
C ARG A 176 18.25 -9.87 -15.94
N GLU A 177 17.90 -9.86 -14.66
CA GLU A 177 16.57 -9.43 -14.21
C GLU A 177 16.34 -7.92 -14.38
N VAL A 178 17.32 -7.07 -14.04
CA VAL A 178 17.25 -5.62 -14.32
C VAL A 178 17.06 -5.34 -15.83
N ASP A 179 17.78 -6.07 -16.69
CA ASP A 179 17.66 -5.99 -18.16
C ASP A 179 16.31 -6.51 -18.71
N ARG A 180 15.60 -7.37 -17.93
CA ARG A 180 14.27 -7.96 -18.24
C ARG A 180 13.14 -7.04 -17.76
N ASP A 181 13.15 -6.67 -16.49
CA ASP A 181 12.20 -5.77 -15.82
C ASP A 181 12.17 -4.39 -16.49
N SER A 182 13.32 -3.77 -16.75
CA SER A 182 13.41 -2.48 -17.46
C SER A 182 12.86 -2.52 -18.89
N LEU A 183 12.82 -3.69 -19.53
CA LEU A 183 12.22 -3.89 -20.85
C LEU A 183 10.71 -4.14 -20.73
N HIS A 184 10.28 -4.92 -19.74
CA HIS A 184 8.88 -5.18 -19.43
C HIS A 184 8.13 -3.89 -19.10
N ASP A 185 8.64 -3.09 -18.16
CA ASP A 185 8.06 -1.79 -17.77
C ASP A 185 7.98 -0.80 -18.94
N TRP A 186 8.90 -0.89 -19.91
CA TRP A 186 8.84 -0.08 -21.12
C TRP A 186 7.79 -0.58 -22.11
N LEU A 187 7.63 -1.90 -22.26
CA LEU A 187 6.62 -2.52 -23.13
C LEU A 187 5.18 -2.36 -22.59
N THR A 188 4.98 -2.46 -21.28
CA THR A 188 3.68 -2.24 -20.62
C THR A 188 3.28 -0.75 -20.55
N GLY A 189 4.23 0.16 -20.84
CA GLY A 189 4.01 1.60 -20.78
C GLY A 189 4.01 2.17 -19.36
N VAL A 190 4.70 1.50 -18.43
CA VAL A 190 4.97 1.99 -17.07
C VAL A 190 6.09 3.02 -17.10
N LYS A 191 7.24 2.64 -17.66
CA LYS A 191 8.42 3.51 -17.74
C LYS A 191 8.44 4.33 -19.04
N VAL A 192 8.22 5.64 -18.90
CA VAL A 192 8.42 6.62 -19.98
C VAL A 192 9.92 6.86 -20.19
N ALA A 193 10.57 5.98 -20.94
CA ALA A 193 12.00 6.07 -21.25
C ALA A 193 12.32 7.29 -22.15
N ASP A 194 13.40 8.01 -21.82
CA ASP A 194 14.02 9.00 -22.71
C ASP A 194 14.60 8.30 -23.96
N MET A 195 14.70 8.98 -25.10
CA MET A 195 15.17 8.39 -26.36
C MET A 195 16.55 7.73 -26.22
N GLY A 196 17.43 8.27 -25.36
CA GLY A 196 18.74 7.69 -25.06
C GLY A 196 18.67 6.39 -24.24
N GLU A 197 17.66 6.22 -23.37
CA GLU A 197 17.42 4.97 -22.65
C GLU A 197 16.75 3.94 -23.56
N THR A 198 15.80 4.36 -24.41
CA THR A 198 15.25 3.48 -25.45
C THR A 198 16.33 3.00 -26.43
N GLU A 199 17.29 3.85 -26.82
CA GLU A 199 18.46 3.45 -27.63
C GLU A 199 19.38 2.47 -26.90
N GLN A 200 19.42 2.47 -25.55
CA GLN A 200 20.14 1.46 -24.77
C GLN A 200 19.35 0.15 -24.65
N LEU A 201 18.03 0.20 -24.41
CA LEU A 201 17.18 -1.00 -24.35
C LEU A 201 17.08 -1.73 -25.70
N LEU A 202 17.07 -1.00 -26.81
CA LEU A 202 17.05 -1.57 -28.17
C LEU A 202 18.40 -2.16 -28.63
N LYS A 203 19.49 -1.94 -27.90
CA LYS A 203 20.80 -2.57 -28.21
C LYS A 203 20.81 -4.04 -27.79
N PRO A 204 21.53 -4.90 -28.56
CA PRO A 204 21.69 -6.30 -28.19
C PRO A 204 22.41 -6.39 -26.83
N THR A 205 22.09 -7.42 -26.04
CA THR A 205 22.49 -7.54 -24.61
C THR A 205 24.00 -7.45 -24.34
N LYS A 206 24.85 -7.66 -25.36
CA LYS A 206 26.32 -7.52 -25.30
C LYS A 206 26.83 -6.08 -25.44
N GLU A 207 25.99 -5.16 -25.94
CA GLU A 207 26.32 -3.76 -26.26
C GLU A 207 25.55 -2.76 -25.37
N ARG A 208 24.70 -3.25 -24.45
CA ARG A 208 24.08 -2.45 -23.40
C ARG A 208 25.14 -1.94 -22.42
N ASP A 209 24.88 -0.81 -21.77
CA ASP A 209 25.75 -0.30 -20.71
C ASP A 209 25.59 -1.21 -19.47
N ASN A 210 26.68 -1.86 -19.06
CA ASN A 210 26.64 -2.92 -18.06
C ASN A 210 26.80 -2.42 -16.62
N SER A 211 26.86 -1.09 -16.42
CA SER A 211 27.04 -0.48 -15.10
C SER A 211 25.75 -0.51 -14.27
N LEU A 212 25.79 -1.19 -13.13
CA LEU A 212 24.74 -1.09 -12.10
C LEU A 212 24.89 0.18 -11.22
N ASP A 213 25.73 1.15 -11.62
CA ASP A 213 25.95 2.48 -11.00
C ASP A 213 24.65 3.27 -10.67
N ASN A 214 23.53 2.89 -11.31
CA ASN A 214 22.21 3.50 -11.20
C ASN A 214 21.16 2.60 -10.52
N LEU A 215 21.49 1.36 -10.16
CA LEU A 215 20.53 0.45 -9.51
C LEU A 215 20.27 0.89 -8.07
N THR A 216 19.00 1.08 -7.77
CA THR A 216 18.47 1.50 -6.47
C THR A 216 18.36 0.32 -5.50
N ASP A 217 18.62 0.51 -4.20
CA ASP A 217 18.59 -0.57 -3.19
C ASP A 217 17.16 -1.19 -3.07
N SER A 218 16.11 -0.37 -3.11
CA SER A 218 14.71 -0.87 -3.13
C SER A 218 14.37 -1.69 -4.38
N VAL A 219 14.78 -1.24 -5.57
CA VAL A 219 14.58 -1.99 -6.84
C VAL A 219 15.37 -3.29 -6.83
N ARG A 220 16.58 -3.28 -6.28
CA ARG A 220 17.42 -4.48 -6.10
C ARG A 220 16.73 -5.52 -5.21
N ILE A 221 16.18 -5.08 -4.07
CA ILE A 221 15.44 -5.96 -3.15
C ILE A 221 14.14 -6.46 -3.79
N ARG A 222 13.36 -5.59 -4.47
CA ARG A 222 12.16 -5.99 -5.22
C ARG A 222 12.49 -7.10 -6.21
N LEU A 223 13.47 -6.90 -7.09
CA LEU A 223 13.78 -7.89 -8.13
C LEU A 223 14.19 -9.25 -7.58
N ILE A 224 14.87 -9.31 -6.43
CA ILE A 224 15.26 -10.58 -5.81
C ILE A 224 14.06 -11.21 -5.09
N HIS A 225 13.16 -10.41 -4.50
CA HIS A 225 11.91 -10.89 -3.92
C HIS A 225 10.96 -11.45 -4.99
N ASP A 226 10.78 -10.72 -6.08
CA ASP A 226 10.01 -11.11 -7.27
C ASP A 226 10.59 -12.41 -7.89
N LEU A 227 11.92 -12.57 -7.87
CA LEU A 227 12.61 -13.77 -8.36
C LEU A 227 12.42 -14.99 -7.44
N ILE A 228 12.15 -14.81 -6.16
CA ILE A 228 11.79 -15.88 -5.21
C ILE A 228 10.29 -16.22 -5.30
N THR A 229 9.44 -15.20 -5.34
CA THR A 229 7.99 -15.33 -5.12
C THR A 229 7.15 -15.48 -6.39
N ASN A 230 7.63 -15.10 -7.57
CA ASN A 230 6.86 -15.33 -8.81
C ASN A 230 6.79 -16.81 -9.18
N ASP A 231 5.76 -17.16 -9.95
CA ASP A 231 5.52 -18.50 -10.49
C ASP A 231 6.68 -18.95 -11.40
N PRO A 232 7.08 -20.24 -11.40
CA PRO A 232 8.11 -20.77 -12.30
C PRO A 232 7.83 -20.57 -13.80
N ARG A 233 6.56 -20.39 -14.20
CA ARG A 233 6.17 -20.03 -15.58
C ARG A 233 6.61 -18.62 -15.96
N ASP A 234 6.59 -17.70 -14.99
CA ASP A 234 7.00 -16.30 -15.14
C ASP A 234 8.50 -16.12 -14.81
N GLY A 235 9.19 -17.22 -14.45
CA GLY A 235 10.63 -17.27 -14.19
C GLY A 235 11.04 -16.88 -12.77
N GLY A 236 10.15 -17.04 -11.78
CA GLY A 236 10.51 -17.03 -10.36
C GLY A 236 10.73 -18.44 -9.79
N ALA A 237 11.02 -18.54 -8.49
CA ALA A 237 11.26 -19.81 -7.80
C ALA A 237 9.98 -20.52 -7.32
N GLY A 238 8.84 -19.84 -7.29
CA GLY A 238 7.59 -20.38 -6.75
C GLY A 238 7.69 -20.72 -5.26
N ILE A 239 8.29 -19.83 -4.47
CA ILE A 239 8.36 -19.95 -3.00
C ILE A 239 7.36 -18.96 -2.39
N PHE A 240 6.31 -19.46 -1.75
CA PHE A 240 5.16 -18.67 -1.27
C PHE A 240 5.07 -18.63 0.26
N PRO A 241 5.43 -17.50 0.92
CA PRO A 241 5.39 -17.39 2.38
C PRO A 241 4.00 -17.68 2.96
N GLY A 242 3.93 -18.56 3.94
CA GLY A 242 2.68 -18.95 4.61
C GLY A 242 1.78 -19.92 3.83
N GLU A 243 2.05 -20.20 2.55
CA GLU A 243 1.42 -21.32 1.82
C GLU A 243 2.35 -22.54 1.68
N ASP A 244 3.65 -22.33 1.40
CA ASP A 244 4.63 -23.41 1.37
C ASP A 244 4.92 -23.95 2.78
N GLU A 245 5.07 -25.28 2.90
CA GLU A 245 5.20 -25.93 4.20
C GLU A 245 6.48 -25.49 4.92
N PHE A 246 6.33 -25.08 6.18
CA PHE A 246 7.38 -24.52 7.05
C PHE A 246 8.00 -23.18 6.62
N VAL A 247 7.58 -22.54 5.53
CA VAL A 247 8.08 -21.21 5.12
C VAL A 247 7.23 -20.10 5.79
N GLU A 248 7.76 -19.47 6.84
CA GLU A 248 7.03 -18.43 7.59
C GLU A 248 7.08 -17.05 6.91
N SER A 249 8.26 -16.60 6.47
CA SER A 249 8.42 -15.28 5.84
C SER A 249 9.67 -15.20 4.96
N VAL A 250 9.68 -14.22 4.05
CA VAL A 250 10.85 -13.78 3.27
C VAL A 250 11.03 -12.29 3.54
N MET A 251 12.20 -11.86 4.05
CA MET A 251 12.41 -10.47 4.45
C MET A 251 13.81 -9.93 4.11
N PRO A 252 13.96 -8.63 3.78
CA PRO A 252 15.26 -7.97 3.71
C PRO A 252 15.80 -7.64 5.10
N LEU A 253 17.12 -7.53 5.21
CA LEU A 253 17.80 -7.09 6.44
C LEU A 253 17.85 -5.56 6.54
N GLN A 254 17.73 -5.01 7.75
CA GLN A 254 17.70 -3.56 7.95
C GLN A 254 19.10 -2.91 7.93
N ASP A 255 19.29 -1.92 7.04
CA ASP A 255 20.46 -1.02 7.06
C ASP A 255 20.35 -0.04 8.25
N TRP A 256 21.03 -0.39 9.35
CA TRP A 256 21.01 0.38 10.58
C TRP A 256 21.78 1.72 10.47
N GLU A 257 22.74 1.83 9.54
CA GLU A 257 23.46 3.08 9.28
C GLU A 257 22.56 4.07 8.53
N PHE A 258 21.83 3.58 7.52
CA PHE A 258 20.78 4.33 6.84
C PHE A 258 19.74 4.81 7.85
N ASN A 259 19.17 3.91 8.64
CA ASN A 259 18.10 4.26 9.61
C ASN A 259 18.57 5.32 10.62
N LYS A 260 19.76 5.16 11.20
CA LYS A 260 20.33 6.13 12.14
C LYS A 260 20.57 7.51 11.49
N SER A 261 21.10 7.54 10.26
CA SER A 261 21.37 8.80 9.55
C SER A 261 20.10 9.49 9.06
N TRP A 262 19.08 8.72 8.65
CA TRP A 262 17.75 9.21 8.27
C TRP A 262 17.05 9.87 9.46
N LEU A 263 16.87 9.14 10.58
CA LEU A 263 16.20 9.65 11.78
C LEU A 263 16.89 10.91 12.34
N THR A 264 18.23 10.94 12.33
CA THR A 264 19.01 12.12 12.76
C THR A 264 18.84 13.31 11.81
N SER A 265 18.74 13.05 10.50
CA SER A 265 18.51 14.12 9.52
C SER A 265 17.09 14.68 9.56
N TRP A 266 16.09 13.88 9.89
CA TRP A 266 14.68 14.29 9.87
C TRP A 266 14.28 14.98 11.16
N SER A 267 14.71 14.48 12.33
CA SER A 267 14.51 15.12 13.64
C SER A 267 15.17 16.51 13.80
N THR A 268 15.94 16.97 12.81
CA THR A 268 16.57 18.30 12.76
C THR A 268 15.98 19.23 11.68
N LYS A 269 14.96 18.78 10.93
CA LYS A 269 14.31 19.53 9.84
C LYS A 269 12.88 19.93 10.20
N TRP A 270 12.41 21.02 9.59
CA TRP A 270 11.01 21.50 9.70
C TRP A 270 10.14 21.11 8.49
N PHE A 271 10.78 20.78 7.36
CA PHE A 271 10.18 20.33 6.12
C PHE A 271 11.12 19.30 5.48
N ILE A 272 10.56 18.34 4.76
CA ILE A 272 11.29 17.30 4.04
C ILE A 272 11.64 17.84 2.65
N ASN A 273 12.84 17.54 2.14
CA ASN A 273 13.20 17.94 0.79
C ASN A 273 12.88 16.81 -0.18
N HIS A 274 12.60 17.14 -1.45
CA HIS A 274 12.41 16.12 -2.48
C HIS A 274 13.61 15.14 -2.61
N GLU A 275 14.83 15.58 -2.27
CA GLU A 275 16.02 14.71 -2.18
C GLU A 275 15.98 13.73 -0.98
N ASP A 276 15.42 14.15 0.16
CA ASP A 276 15.19 13.28 1.32
C ASP A 276 14.11 12.22 1.01
N LEU A 277 13.04 12.62 0.30
CA LEU A 277 11.98 11.74 -0.15
C LEU A 277 12.47 10.71 -1.18
N CYS A 278 13.23 11.15 -2.20
CA CYS A 278 13.89 10.24 -3.13
C CYS A 278 14.80 9.25 -2.38
N ARG A 279 15.52 9.69 -1.33
CA ARG A 279 16.33 8.80 -0.51
C ARG A 279 15.52 7.74 0.25
N ILE A 280 14.29 8.04 0.69
CA ILE A 280 13.37 7.02 1.24
C ILE A 280 12.92 6.04 0.16
N ARG A 281 12.41 6.54 -0.97
CA ARG A 281 12.02 5.71 -2.12
C ARG A 281 13.15 4.77 -2.54
N ASP A 282 14.38 5.29 -2.55
CA ASP A 282 15.55 4.56 -3.01
C ASP A 282 16.01 3.44 -2.06
N HIS A 283 15.44 3.37 -0.85
CA HIS A 283 15.74 2.37 0.17
C HIS A 283 14.54 1.46 0.52
N PHE A 284 13.35 2.05 0.67
CA PHE A 284 12.12 1.37 1.10
C PHE A 284 11.06 1.21 -0.01
N GLY A 285 11.30 1.77 -1.20
CA GLY A 285 10.38 1.70 -2.34
C GLY A 285 9.26 2.74 -2.34
N GLU A 286 8.49 2.75 -3.42
CA GLU A 286 7.51 3.79 -3.73
C GLU A 286 6.29 3.75 -2.81
N LYS A 287 5.80 2.57 -2.38
CA LYS A 287 4.66 2.43 -1.46
C LYS A 287 4.88 3.26 -0.18
N VAL A 288 6.06 3.14 0.43
CA VAL A 288 6.45 3.86 1.66
C VAL A 288 6.74 5.35 1.38
N ALA A 289 7.36 5.67 0.25
CA ALA A 289 7.62 7.06 -0.12
C ALA A 289 6.33 7.87 -0.37
N TYR A 290 5.30 7.26 -0.97
CA TYR A 290 4.00 7.91 -1.15
C TYR A 290 3.36 8.31 0.18
N TYR A 291 3.50 7.49 1.22
CA TYR A 291 2.94 7.80 2.55
C TYR A 291 3.61 9.03 3.18
N PHE A 292 4.94 9.12 3.18
CA PHE A 292 5.63 10.29 3.75
C PHE A 292 5.37 11.60 2.99
N GLU A 293 5.24 11.55 1.66
CA GLU A 293 4.87 12.72 0.85
C GLU A 293 3.38 13.08 0.99
N PHE A 294 2.49 12.09 1.17
CA PHE A 294 1.10 12.34 1.57
C PHE A 294 1.02 13.03 2.93
N LEU A 295 1.77 12.55 3.93
CA LEU A 295 1.80 13.08 5.28
C LEU A 295 2.30 14.54 5.30
N GLU A 296 3.40 14.85 4.60
CA GLU A 296 3.87 16.24 4.47
C GLU A 296 2.86 17.12 3.72
N PHE A 297 2.29 16.63 2.61
CA PHE A 297 1.30 17.37 1.84
C PHE A 297 0.02 17.64 2.66
N TYR A 298 -0.42 16.68 3.50
CA TYR A 298 -1.55 16.84 4.40
C TYR A 298 -1.25 17.85 5.51
N PHE A 299 -0.10 17.72 6.18
CA PHE A 299 0.36 18.63 7.23
C PHE A 299 0.45 20.09 6.75
N ILE A 300 1.05 20.33 5.57
CA ILE A 300 1.12 21.67 4.97
C ILE A 300 -0.29 22.18 4.60
N SER A 301 -1.16 21.31 4.08
CA SER A 301 -2.56 21.66 3.76
C SER A 301 -3.37 22.05 4.99
N LEU A 302 -3.20 21.34 6.12
CA LEU A 302 -3.90 21.56 7.39
C LEU A 302 -3.61 22.92 8.04
N MET A 303 -2.51 23.60 7.66
CA MET A 303 -2.24 24.97 8.10
C MET A 303 -3.34 25.97 7.68
N ILE A 304 -4.06 25.70 6.58
CA ILE A 304 -5.17 26.53 6.08
C ILE A 304 -6.41 26.47 7.00
N PRO A 305 -7.04 25.30 7.25
CA PRO A 305 -8.16 25.21 8.18
C PRO A 305 -7.75 25.57 9.61
N THR A 306 -6.49 25.30 10.01
CA THR A 306 -5.96 25.73 11.31
C THR A 306 -5.97 27.25 11.47
N GLY A 307 -5.42 27.99 10.50
CA GLY A 307 -5.42 29.46 10.52
C GLY A 307 -6.84 30.05 10.50
N LEU A 308 -7.75 29.47 9.70
CA LEU A 308 -9.16 29.87 9.65
C LEU A 308 -9.90 29.54 10.95
N GLY A 309 -9.62 28.39 11.56
CA GLY A 309 -10.22 27.94 12.82
C GLY A 309 -9.79 28.82 13.99
N VAL A 310 -8.50 29.14 14.10
CA VAL A 310 -7.96 30.09 15.08
C VAL A 310 -8.59 31.48 14.91
N PHE A 311 -8.70 31.97 13.68
CA PHE A 311 -9.37 33.26 13.40
C PHE A 311 -10.84 33.25 13.85
N VAL A 312 -11.60 32.21 13.49
CA VAL A 312 -13.02 32.08 13.88
C VAL A 312 -13.18 31.85 15.38
N HIS A 313 -12.22 31.22 16.06
CA HIS A 313 -12.24 31.03 17.52
C HIS A 313 -12.09 32.35 18.29
N PHE A 314 -11.23 33.26 17.84
CA PHE A 314 -10.99 34.55 18.51
C PHE A 314 -11.92 35.69 18.07
N PHE A 315 -12.40 35.68 16.82
CA PHE A 315 -13.16 36.79 16.24
C PHE A 315 -14.57 36.42 15.74
N GLY A 316 -14.93 35.14 15.73
CA GLY A 316 -16.20 34.63 15.23
C GLY A 316 -17.15 34.14 16.34
N SER A 317 -18.29 33.60 15.92
CA SER A 317 -19.20 32.86 16.79
C SER A 317 -18.98 31.36 16.67
N SER A 318 -19.30 30.60 17.73
CA SER A 318 -19.54 29.16 17.64
C SER A 318 -20.51 28.84 16.50
N PHE A 319 -20.30 27.72 15.80
CA PHE A 319 -21.12 27.27 14.67
C PHE A 319 -21.18 28.28 13.48
N SER A 320 -20.08 28.99 13.22
CA SER A 320 -19.98 29.92 12.08
C SER A 320 -20.11 29.23 10.71
N ILE A 321 -21.16 29.61 9.96
CA ILE A 321 -21.43 29.14 8.59
C ILE A 321 -20.25 29.42 7.64
N PHE A 322 -19.54 30.54 7.85
CA PHE A 322 -18.35 30.89 7.06
C PHE A 322 -17.23 29.84 7.20
N TYR A 323 -17.03 29.30 8.41
CA TYR A 323 -16.05 28.24 8.63
C TYR A 323 -16.48 26.95 7.93
N SER A 324 -17.74 26.56 8.05
CA SER A 324 -18.29 25.36 7.38
C SER A 324 -18.17 25.40 5.86
N ILE A 325 -18.43 26.55 5.22
CA ILE A 325 -18.23 26.70 3.77
C ILE A 325 -16.73 26.65 3.43
N SER A 326 -15.88 27.31 4.22
CA SER A 326 -14.43 27.35 3.97
C SER A 326 -13.77 25.98 4.09
N ILE A 327 -14.18 25.15 5.06
CA ILE A 327 -13.60 23.80 5.25
C ILE A 327 -14.04 22.85 4.12
N ILE A 328 -15.27 22.96 3.62
CA ILE A 328 -15.74 22.21 2.44
C ILE A 328 -14.95 22.59 1.18
N VAL A 329 -14.71 23.89 0.97
CA VAL A 329 -13.90 24.38 -0.17
C VAL A 329 -12.45 23.89 -0.04
N TRP A 330 -11.85 23.97 1.15
CA TRP A 330 -10.51 23.45 1.42
C TRP A 330 -10.42 21.94 1.13
N ALA A 331 -11.37 21.12 1.59
CA ALA A 331 -11.36 19.68 1.38
C ALA A 331 -11.40 19.30 -0.12
N VAL A 332 -12.23 19.99 -0.92
CA VAL A 332 -12.28 19.79 -2.37
C VAL A 332 -10.97 20.21 -3.05
N VAL A 333 -10.41 21.37 -2.66
CA VAL A 333 -9.13 21.85 -3.20
C VAL A 333 -7.98 20.91 -2.82
N TYR A 334 -7.96 20.39 -1.60
CA TYR A 334 -6.99 19.43 -1.11
C TYR A 334 -7.03 18.13 -1.93
N ILE A 335 -8.20 17.51 -2.08
CA ILE A 335 -8.38 16.25 -2.80
C ILE A 335 -7.94 16.37 -4.27
N GLU A 336 -8.33 17.44 -4.98
CA GLU A 336 -7.92 17.61 -6.38
C GLU A 336 -6.44 18.02 -6.54
N SER A 337 -5.86 18.69 -5.54
CA SER A 337 -4.43 19.00 -5.52
C SER A 337 -3.59 17.75 -5.22
N TRP A 338 -4.03 16.88 -4.30
CA TRP A 338 -3.38 15.60 -4.03
C TRP A 338 -3.43 14.68 -5.26
N LYS A 339 -4.60 14.50 -5.89
CA LYS A 339 -4.73 13.74 -7.15
C LYS A 339 -3.81 14.26 -8.26
N ARG A 340 -3.52 15.57 -8.29
CA ARG A 340 -2.54 16.14 -9.23
C ARG A 340 -1.11 15.80 -8.81
N ARG A 341 -0.79 15.88 -7.52
CA ARG A 341 0.53 15.60 -6.95
C ARG A 341 0.90 14.11 -7.08
N GLU A 342 -0.01 13.21 -6.76
CA GLU A 342 0.04 11.76 -7.03
C GLU A 342 0.47 11.47 -8.48
N ARG A 343 -0.25 12.02 -9.47
CA ARG A 343 0.08 11.86 -10.90
C ARG A 343 1.42 12.48 -11.29
N GLU A 344 1.83 13.56 -10.65
CA GLU A 344 3.16 14.15 -10.85
C GLU A 344 4.25 13.19 -10.34
N LEU A 345 4.13 12.69 -9.11
CA LEU A 345 5.08 11.75 -8.49
C LEU A 345 5.19 10.45 -9.29
N ALA A 346 4.07 9.89 -9.74
CA ALA A 346 4.05 8.69 -10.59
C ALA A 346 4.84 8.86 -11.89
N LEU A 347 4.90 10.08 -12.44
CA LEU A 347 5.72 10.41 -13.62
C LEU A 347 7.19 10.66 -13.24
N TRP A 348 7.48 11.41 -12.16
CA TRP A 348 8.86 11.65 -11.70
C TRP A 348 9.58 10.38 -11.23
N TRP A 349 8.84 9.38 -10.73
CA TRP A 349 9.37 8.09 -10.27
C TRP A 349 9.27 6.99 -11.34
N GLY A 350 8.53 7.20 -12.42
CA GLY A 350 8.42 6.24 -13.53
C GLY A 350 7.49 5.04 -13.26
N VAL A 351 6.60 5.14 -12.27
CA VAL A 351 5.66 4.08 -11.84
C VAL A 351 4.21 4.32 -12.28
N SER A 352 4.01 5.18 -13.27
CA SER A 352 2.69 5.41 -13.88
C SER A 352 2.12 4.10 -14.45
N ASN A 353 0.82 3.83 -14.29
CA ASN A 353 0.17 2.59 -14.77
C ASN A 353 0.67 1.26 -14.17
N VAL A 354 1.52 1.23 -13.13
CA VAL A 354 2.10 -0.01 -12.57
C VAL A 354 1.07 -1.12 -12.28
N THR A 355 -0.17 -0.77 -11.94
CA THR A 355 -1.31 -1.70 -11.73
C THR A 355 -1.68 -2.58 -12.95
N LYS A 356 -1.16 -2.30 -14.15
CA LYS A 356 -1.27 -3.19 -15.32
C LYS A 356 -0.15 -4.23 -15.42
N SER A 357 0.90 -4.04 -14.62
CA SER A 357 2.17 -4.77 -14.60
C SER A 357 2.45 -5.42 -13.24
N GLU A 358 1.48 -5.36 -12.32
CA GLU A 358 1.51 -6.07 -11.03
C GLU A 358 1.49 -7.60 -11.26
N ALA A 359 2.28 -8.32 -10.46
CA ALA A 359 2.29 -9.78 -10.47
C ALA A 359 0.91 -10.37 -10.10
N ARG A 360 0.65 -11.57 -10.60
CA ARG A 360 -0.58 -12.33 -10.31
C ARG A 360 -0.50 -12.92 -8.91
N ARG A 361 -1.56 -12.75 -8.12
CA ARG A 361 -1.65 -13.35 -6.78
C ARG A 361 -1.73 -14.87 -6.90
N HIS A 362 -0.80 -15.61 -6.32
CA HIS A 362 -0.69 -17.09 -6.38
C HIS A 362 -2.01 -17.84 -6.10
N GLU A 363 -2.78 -17.39 -5.10
CA GLU A 363 -4.10 -17.92 -4.77
C GLU A 363 -5.17 -17.81 -5.91
N PHE A 364 -4.95 -16.99 -6.95
CA PHE A 364 -5.95 -16.60 -7.95
C PHE A 364 -6.40 -17.77 -8.83
N LYS A 365 -7.70 -18.09 -8.73
CA LYS A 365 -8.30 -19.23 -9.45
C LYS A 365 -9.03 -18.76 -10.70
N GLY A 366 -8.40 -18.94 -11.87
CA GLY A 366 -9.01 -18.73 -13.18
C GLY A 366 -10.08 -19.78 -13.52
N ASP A 367 -11.02 -19.41 -14.39
CA ASP A 367 -12.01 -20.33 -14.98
C ASP A 367 -11.46 -21.09 -16.20
N ALA A 368 -10.57 -20.43 -16.95
CA ALA A 368 -9.97 -20.90 -18.20
C ALA A 368 -8.68 -20.13 -18.50
N TYR A 369 -7.85 -20.64 -19.40
CA TYR A 369 -6.77 -19.88 -20.02
C TYR A 369 -7.29 -19.15 -21.27
N ILE A 370 -6.92 -17.88 -21.43
CA ILE A 370 -7.28 -17.05 -22.59
C ILE A 370 -6.05 -16.25 -23.02
N LYS A 371 -5.80 -16.21 -24.34
CA LYS A 371 -4.76 -15.37 -24.94
C LYS A 371 -5.12 -13.89 -24.82
N ASP A 372 -4.23 -13.09 -24.24
CA ASP A 372 -4.40 -11.64 -24.15
C ASP A 372 -4.43 -11.02 -25.57
N PRO A 373 -5.39 -10.15 -25.92
CA PRO A 373 -5.50 -9.57 -27.26
C PRO A 373 -4.41 -8.54 -27.61
N ILE A 374 -3.53 -8.20 -26.68
CA ILE A 374 -2.41 -7.26 -26.82
C ILE A 374 -1.07 -8.01 -26.81
N THR A 375 -0.84 -8.93 -25.86
CA THR A 375 0.44 -9.65 -25.75
C THR A 375 0.46 -11.05 -26.40
N ASP A 376 -0.69 -11.63 -26.72
CA ASP A 376 -0.90 -13.03 -27.16
C ASP A 376 -0.47 -14.09 -26.12
N GLU A 377 -0.19 -13.70 -24.87
CA GLU A 377 0.21 -14.61 -23.79
C GLU A 377 -1.00 -15.34 -23.19
N GLU A 378 -0.83 -16.60 -22.79
CA GLU A 378 -1.91 -17.45 -22.26
C GLU A 378 -2.18 -17.19 -20.77
N THR A 379 -3.00 -16.17 -20.50
CA THR A 379 -3.34 -15.71 -19.15
C THR A 379 -4.46 -16.53 -18.49
N LEU A 380 -4.42 -16.64 -17.15
CA LEU A 380 -5.53 -17.14 -16.36
C LEU A 380 -6.67 -16.11 -16.34
N PHE A 381 -7.83 -16.46 -16.90
CA PHE A 381 -8.99 -15.57 -16.97
C PHE A 381 -10.08 -15.98 -15.97
N PHE A 382 -10.58 -15.01 -15.19
CA PHE A 382 -11.77 -15.18 -14.35
C PHE A 382 -12.88 -14.23 -14.81
N SER A 383 -14.10 -14.75 -15.02
CA SER A 383 -15.17 -13.98 -15.64
C SER A 383 -15.57 -12.74 -14.81
N PRO A 384 -15.49 -11.50 -15.35
CA PRO A 384 -15.89 -10.30 -14.62
C PRO A 384 -17.33 -10.33 -14.11
N TRP A 385 -18.25 -10.97 -14.84
CA TRP A 385 -19.64 -11.14 -14.41
C TRP A 385 -19.77 -12.02 -13.17
N LYS A 386 -18.92 -13.05 -13.00
CA LYS A 386 -18.85 -13.83 -11.75
C LYS A 386 -18.31 -12.97 -10.61
N ARG A 387 -17.24 -12.19 -10.84
CA ARG A 387 -16.67 -11.26 -9.85
C ARG A 387 -17.72 -10.25 -9.36
N TRP A 388 -18.48 -9.63 -10.28
CA TRP A 388 -19.61 -8.74 -9.96
C TRP A 388 -20.74 -9.43 -9.20
N ALA A 389 -21.13 -10.64 -9.58
CA ALA A 389 -22.16 -11.40 -8.86
C ALA A 389 -21.73 -11.75 -7.42
N ARG A 390 -20.46 -12.13 -7.21
CA ARG A 390 -19.90 -12.40 -5.86
C ARG A 390 -19.86 -11.12 -5.00
N ARG A 391 -19.42 -9.98 -5.56
CA ARG A 391 -19.46 -8.67 -4.88
C ARG A 391 -20.88 -8.30 -4.43
N ILE A 392 -21.87 -8.46 -5.30
CA ILE A 392 -23.29 -8.19 -4.98
C ILE A 392 -23.81 -9.13 -3.88
N ALA A 393 -23.40 -10.40 -3.88
CA ALA A 393 -23.72 -11.34 -2.80
C ALA A 393 -23.04 -11.00 -1.46
N GLY A 394 -21.92 -10.27 -1.50
CA GLY A 394 -21.21 -9.76 -0.32
C GLY A 394 -21.86 -8.56 0.36
N VAL A 395 -22.50 -7.66 -0.40
CA VAL A 395 -23.09 -6.42 0.13
C VAL A 395 -24.08 -6.66 1.30
N PRO A 396 -25.00 -7.66 1.26
CA PRO A 396 -25.84 -7.99 2.41
C PRO A 396 -25.07 -8.38 3.68
N VAL A 397 -23.93 -9.07 3.55
CA VAL A 397 -23.11 -9.50 4.70
C VAL A 397 -22.45 -8.28 5.35
N ILE A 398 -21.86 -7.39 4.55
CA ILE A 398 -21.30 -6.12 5.02
C ILE A 398 -22.40 -5.27 5.68
N LEU A 399 -23.58 -5.17 5.07
CA LEU A 399 -24.70 -4.40 5.62
C LEU A 399 -25.20 -4.95 6.96
N VAL A 400 -25.31 -6.27 7.12
CA VAL A 400 -25.68 -6.90 8.41
C VAL A 400 -24.62 -6.65 9.47
N GLY A 401 -23.33 -6.77 9.14
CA GLY A 401 -22.23 -6.43 10.05
C GLY A 401 -22.24 -4.95 10.45
N ALA A 402 -22.43 -4.05 9.49
CA ALA A 402 -22.50 -2.61 9.70
C ALA A 402 -23.69 -2.21 10.60
N LEU A 403 -24.85 -2.84 10.41
CA LEU A 403 -26.02 -2.66 11.28
C LEU A 403 -25.80 -3.22 12.68
N ALA A 404 -25.12 -4.36 12.83
CA ALA A 404 -24.78 -4.94 14.13
C ALA A 404 -23.79 -4.06 14.91
N LEU A 405 -22.73 -3.58 14.26
CA LEU A 405 -21.78 -2.62 14.83
C LEU A 405 -22.48 -1.31 15.21
N SER A 406 -23.33 -0.77 14.33
CA SER A 406 -24.11 0.44 14.60
C SER A 406 -25.04 0.27 15.80
N MET A 407 -25.68 -0.89 15.94
CA MET A 407 -26.53 -1.21 17.09
C MET A 407 -25.71 -1.31 18.39
N LEU A 408 -24.53 -1.94 18.36
CA LEU A 408 -23.62 -2.04 19.51
C LEU A 408 -23.15 -0.66 19.99
N VAL A 409 -22.67 0.19 19.07
CA VAL A 409 -22.22 1.55 19.39
C VAL A 409 -23.39 2.42 19.90
N THR A 410 -24.57 2.32 19.26
CA THR A 410 -25.77 3.04 19.72
C THR A 410 -26.23 2.60 21.11
N PHE A 411 -26.14 1.29 21.41
CA PHE A 411 -26.46 0.75 22.73
C PHE A 411 -25.49 1.25 23.81
N MET A 412 -24.17 1.18 23.55
CA MET A 412 -23.16 1.68 24.49
C MET A 412 -23.31 3.18 24.74
N PHE A 413 -23.52 3.98 23.69
CA PHE A 413 -23.85 5.41 23.80
C PHE A 413 -25.09 5.67 24.65
N GLY A 414 -26.15 4.87 24.49
CA GLY A 414 -27.36 4.98 25.30
C GLY A 414 -27.13 4.70 26.79
N VAL A 415 -26.28 3.72 27.12
CA VAL A 415 -25.90 3.40 28.52
C VAL A 415 -24.99 4.48 29.11
N GLU A 416 -24.03 4.99 28.34
CA GLU A 416 -23.13 6.08 28.71
C GLU A 416 -23.93 7.34 29.09
N VAL A 417 -24.79 7.83 28.19
CA VAL A 417 -25.66 8.99 28.42
C VAL A 417 -26.62 8.77 29.60
N PHE A 418 -27.13 7.54 29.78
CA PHE A 418 -27.96 7.20 30.94
C PHE A 418 -27.21 7.37 32.27
N LEU A 419 -25.97 6.91 32.35
CA LEU A 419 -25.16 6.95 33.57
C LEU A 419 -24.59 8.34 33.88
N GLU A 420 -24.19 9.09 32.86
CA GLU A 420 -23.68 10.46 33.04
C GLU A 420 -24.79 11.42 33.46
N VAL A 421 -25.90 11.45 32.69
CA VAL A 421 -26.92 12.50 32.78
C VAL A 421 -28.01 12.17 33.80
N TYR A 422 -28.39 10.89 33.99
CA TYR A 422 -29.61 10.52 34.71
C TYR A 422 -29.39 9.65 35.95
N TYR A 423 -28.21 9.07 36.16
CA TYR A 423 -27.92 8.26 37.34
C TYR A 423 -27.28 9.10 38.45
N ASP A 424 -28.03 9.42 39.51
CA ASP A 424 -27.50 10.13 40.70
C ASP A 424 -27.37 9.20 41.93
N GLY A 425 -27.12 7.92 41.70
CA GLY A 425 -26.85 6.94 42.76
C GLY A 425 -25.43 7.04 43.32
N HIS A 426 -25.22 6.40 44.48
CA HIS A 426 -23.87 6.23 45.04
C HIS A 426 -22.94 5.51 44.03
N MET A 427 -21.66 5.88 44.02
CA MET A 427 -20.64 5.40 43.07
C MET A 427 -20.76 5.91 41.62
N LYS A 428 -21.56 6.96 41.33
CA LYS A 428 -21.65 7.61 39.99
C LYS A 428 -20.28 7.83 39.34
N GLU A 429 -19.33 8.41 40.07
CA GLU A 429 -17.96 8.74 39.60
C GLU A 429 -17.19 7.54 39.03
N ILE A 430 -17.46 6.32 39.47
CA ILE A 430 -16.82 5.09 38.96
C ILE A 430 -17.72 4.42 37.92
N LEU A 431 -19.03 4.45 38.12
CA LEU A 431 -19.99 3.77 37.24
C LEU A 431 -20.05 4.40 35.84
N VAL A 432 -19.85 5.71 35.71
CA VAL A 432 -19.81 6.42 34.42
C VAL A 432 -18.71 5.90 33.49
N TYR A 433 -17.57 5.44 34.01
CA TYR A 433 -16.48 4.88 33.19
C TYR A 433 -16.70 3.40 32.80
N LEU A 434 -17.66 2.71 33.40
CA LEU A 434 -17.87 1.27 33.18
C LEU A 434 -18.21 0.93 31.71
N PRO A 435 -19.09 1.66 30.99
CA PRO A 435 -19.37 1.36 29.58
C PRO A 435 -18.13 1.57 28.71
N THR A 436 -17.35 2.61 28.98
CA THR A 436 -16.10 2.91 28.24
C THR A 436 -15.09 1.78 28.40
N VAL A 437 -14.85 1.31 29.64
CA VAL A 437 -13.92 0.19 29.90
C VAL A 437 -14.41 -1.09 29.23
N LEU A 438 -15.71 -1.42 29.31
CA LEU A 438 -16.27 -2.61 28.66
C LEU A 438 -16.19 -2.52 27.13
N TYR A 439 -16.41 -1.34 26.55
CA TYR A 439 -16.30 -1.08 25.11
C TYR A 439 -14.85 -1.21 24.63
N THR A 440 -13.88 -0.58 25.31
CA THR A 440 -12.45 -0.72 25.01
C THR A 440 -11.96 -2.16 25.09
N LEU A 441 -12.44 -2.95 26.07
CA LEU A 441 -12.10 -4.38 26.18
C LEU A 441 -12.78 -5.24 25.11
N ALA A 442 -13.94 -4.83 24.60
CA ALA A 442 -14.67 -5.56 23.55
C ALA A 442 -14.17 -5.24 22.13
N MET A 443 -13.72 -4.01 21.89
CA MET A 443 -13.39 -3.51 20.53
C MET A 443 -12.40 -4.37 19.75
N PRO A 444 -11.25 -4.81 20.30
CA PRO A 444 -10.30 -5.65 19.55
C PRO A 444 -10.93 -6.97 19.03
N TYR A 445 -11.89 -7.54 19.76
CA TYR A 445 -12.62 -8.73 19.31
C TYR A 445 -13.60 -8.41 18.17
N VAL A 446 -14.25 -7.24 18.22
CA VAL A 446 -15.19 -6.76 17.19
C VAL A 446 -14.43 -6.39 15.91
N GLU A 447 -13.32 -5.67 16.03
CA GLU A 447 -12.46 -5.24 14.93
C GLU A 447 -11.81 -6.45 14.24
N ASN A 448 -11.23 -7.39 15.00
CA ASN A 448 -10.75 -8.65 14.47
C ASN A 448 -11.87 -9.45 13.77
N THR A 449 -13.09 -9.46 14.30
CA THR A 449 -14.24 -10.12 13.63
C THR A 449 -14.59 -9.42 12.31
N CYS A 450 -14.62 -8.09 12.28
CA CYS A 450 -14.89 -7.31 11.07
C CYS A 450 -13.81 -7.52 10.00
N ASN A 451 -12.53 -7.52 10.39
CA ASN A 451 -11.40 -7.73 9.50
C ASN A 451 -11.40 -9.16 8.92
N ASN A 452 -11.69 -10.19 9.72
CA ASN A 452 -11.81 -11.57 9.22
C ASN A 452 -12.99 -11.73 8.24
N VAL A 453 -14.14 -11.09 8.51
CA VAL A 453 -15.29 -11.09 7.57
C VAL A 453 -14.95 -10.33 6.28
N ALA A 454 -14.23 -9.20 6.37
CA ALA A 454 -13.78 -8.42 5.22
C ALA A 454 -12.75 -9.20 4.36
N LYS A 455 -11.79 -9.89 4.99
CA LYS A 455 -10.80 -10.73 4.31
C LYS A 455 -11.49 -11.90 3.61
N TRP A 456 -12.24 -12.73 4.34
CA TRP A 456 -12.99 -13.87 3.79
C TRP A 456 -13.86 -13.51 2.58
N LEU A 457 -14.54 -12.36 2.62
CA LEU A 457 -15.37 -11.90 1.50
C LEU A 457 -14.53 -11.42 0.30
N THR A 458 -13.34 -10.85 0.53
CA THR A 458 -12.41 -10.42 -0.53
C THR A 458 -11.71 -11.61 -1.18
N ASP A 459 -11.34 -12.62 -0.40
CA ASP A 459 -10.84 -13.91 -0.90
C ASP A 459 -11.90 -14.59 -1.79
N TYR A 460 -13.16 -14.58 -1.35
CA TYR A 460 -14.30 -15.07 -2.14
C TYR A 460 -14.49 -14.28 -3.45
N GLU A 461 -14.22 -12.98 -3.49
CA GLU A 461 -14.30 -12.16 -4.71
C GLU A 461 -13.25 -12.53 -5.77
N ASN A 462 -12.15 -13.19 -5.39
CA ASN A 462 -11.11 -13.73 -6.29
C ASN A 462 -10.53 -12.65 -7.24
N HIS A 463 -9.80 -11.71 -6.66
CA HIS A 463 -9.02 -10.69 -7.37
C HIS A 463 -7.72 -11.28 -7.95
N GLU A 464 -7.17 -10.59 -8.95
CA GLU A 464 -6.12 -11.12 -9.84
C GLU A 464 -4.71 -10.66 -9.45
N THR A 465 -4.58 -9.41 -9.02
CA THR A 465 -3.36 -8.84 -8.42
C THR A 465 -3.55 -8.60 -6.93
N GLU A 466 -2.46 -8.51 -6.18
CA GLU A 466 -2.45 -8.16 -4.76
C GLU A 466 -3.05 -6.76 -4.52
N GLY A 467 -2.61 -5.74 -5.27
CA GLY A 467 -3.12 -4.37 -5.12
C GLY A 467 -4.63 -4.24 -5.37
N SER A 468 -5.19 -5.08 -6.26
CA SER A 468 -6.65 -5.17 -6.45
C SER A 468 -7.39 -5.94 -5.35
N HIS A 469 -6.72 -6.80 -4.58
CA HIS A 469 -7.28 -7.45 -3.38
C HIS A 469 -7.27 -6.44 -2.23
N ASP A 470 -6.11 -5.89 -1.89
CA ASP A 470 -5.90 -4.90 -0.82
C ASP A 470 -6.89 -3.74 -0.91
N TYR A 471 -6.99 -3.11 -2.09
CA TYR A 471 -7.92 -2.00 -2.33
C TYR A 471 -9.38 -2.37 -1.99
N HIS A 472 -9.79 -3.59 -2.31
CA HIS A 472 -11.14 -4.07 -2.03
C HIS A 472 -11.30 -4.68 -0.63
N PHE A 473 -10.22 -5.04 0.07
CA PHE A 473 -10.22 -5.38 1.49
C PHE A 473 -10.35 -4.11 2.35
N VAL A 474 -9.45 -3.13 2.15
CA VAL A 474 -9.44 -1.83 2.83
C VAL A 474 -10.78 -1.11 2.67
N GLN A 475 -11.39 -1.13 1.48
CA GLN A 475 -12.74 -0.59 1.27
C GLN A 475 -13.82 -1.21 2.17
N LYS A 476 -13.73 -2.50 2.50
CA LYS A 476 -14.69 -3.18 3.38
C LYS A 476 -14.41 -2.85 4.84
N VAL A 477 -13.14 -2.85 5.25
CA VAL A 477 -12.70 -2.47 6.60
C VAL A 477 -13.08 -1.01 6.92
N PHE A 478 -12.88 -0.08 5.98
CA PHE A 478 -13.20 1.34 6.12
C PHE A 478 -14.66 1.61 6.45
N ILE A 479 -15.61 0.82 5.92
CA ILE A 479 -17.04 0.94 6.26
C ILE A 479 -17.28 0.69 7.75
N PHE A 480 -16.61 -0.31 8.33
CA PHE A 480 -16.69 -0.58 9.76
C PHE A 480 -15.95 0.49 10.58
N LYS A 481 -14.76 0.92 10.13
CA LYS A 481 -13.94 1.96 10.79
C LYS A 481 -14.70 3.29 10.93
N VAL A 482 -15.28 3.79 9.83
CA VAL A 482 -16.13 5.00 9.81
C VAL A 482 -17.32 4.91 10.78
N LEU A 483 -17.97 3.74 10.86
CA LEU A 483 -19.07 3.51 11.80
C LEU A 483 -18.60 3.41 13.25
N ASN A 484 -17.39 2.93 13.51
CA ASN A 484 -16.82 2.87 14.85
C ASN A 484 -16.41 4.28 15.33
N SER A 485 -15.57 4.96 14.54
CA SER A 485 -14.96 6.26 14.89
C SER A 485 -15.97 7.39 15.01
N TYR A 486 -16.92 7.51 14.06
CA TYR A 486 -17.76 8.72 13.97
C TYR A 486 -19.19 8.56 14.49
N LEU A 487 -19.76 7.35 14.58
CA LEU A 487 -21.18 7.18 14.90
C LEU A 487 -21.57 7.75 16.27
N SER A 488 -20.71 7.63 17.29
CA SER A 488 -20.97 8.21 18.62
C SER A 488 -21.06 9.75 18.58
N ILE A 489 -20.24 10.40 17.75
CA ILE A 489 -20.28 11.85 17.52
C ILE A 489 -21.53 12.24 16.72
N LEU A 490 -21.87 11.49 15.67
CA LEU A 490 -23.07 11.69 14.86
C LEU A 490 -24.37 11.52 15.68
N LEU A 491 -24.44 10.50 16.54
CA LEU A 491 -25.56 10.30 17.48
C LEU A 491 -25.67 11.47 18.47
N THR A 492 -24.54 12.00 18.95
CA THR A 492 -24.53 13.18 19.83
C THR A 492 -25.11 14.41 19.12
N ALA A 493 -24.65 14.69 17.89
CA ALA A 493 -25.03 15.87 17.13
C ALA A 493 -26.45 15.81 16.53
N PHE A 494 -26.85 14.66 15.97
CA PHE A 494 -28.08 14.50 15.18
C PHE A 494 -29.20 13.73 15.89
N VAL A 495 -28.94 13.07 17.01
CA VAL A 495 -29.99 12.39 17.81
C VAL A 495 -30.17 13.05 19.18
N TYR A 496 -29.12 13.09 20.00
CA TYR A 496 -29.22 13.54 21.40
C TYR A 496 -29.57 15.03 21.52
N ILE A 497 -28.80 15.92 20.87
CA ILE A 497 -29.07 17.37 20.92
C ILE A 497 -30.47 17.75 20.39
N PRO A 498 -30.91 17.32 19.19
CA PRO A 498 -32.21 17.75 18.66
C PRO A 498 -33.42 17.01 19.23
N PHE A 499 -33.33 15.70 19.52
CA PHE A 499 -34.50 14.89 19.92
C PHE A 499 -34.56 14.56 21.42
N GLY A 500 -33.48 14.77 22.18
CA GLY A 500 -33.47 14.57 23.64
C GLY A 500 -34.65 15.20 24.40
N PRO A 501 -35.12 16.43 24.09
CA PRO A 501 -36.29 17.02 24.75
C PRO A 501 -37.60 16.23 24.53
N SER A 502 -37.69 15.46 23.45
CA SER A 502 -38.84 14.59 23.14
C SER A 502 -38.71 13.18 23.73
N VAL A 503 -37.48 12.73 24.02
CA VAL A 503 -37.21 11.40 24.61
C VAL A 503 -37.44 11.41 26.13
N ILE A 504 -37.04 12.46 26.83
CA ILE A 504 -37.16 12.57 28.30
C ILE A 504 -38.61 12.32 28.81
N PRO A 505 -39.67 12.93 28.24
CA PRO A 505 -41.04 12.71 28.71
C PRO A 505 -41.56 11.28 28.43
N ILE A 506 -41.11 10.65 27.34
CA ILE A 506 -41.46 9.27 27.01
C ILE A 506 -40.87 8.33 28.07
N LEU A 507 -39.60 8.52 28.43
CA LEU A 507 -38.94 7.72 29.45
C LEU A 507 -39.57 7.94 30.84
N GLN A 508 -39.94 9.18 31.19
CA GLN A 508 -40.68 9.47 32.43
C GLN A 508 -42.04 8.74 32.49
N ALA A 509 -42.73 8.58 31.36
CA ALA A 509 -44.00 7.82 31.29
C ALA A 509 -43.83 6.31 31.57
N TYR A 510 -42.62 5.75 31.46
CA TYR A 510 -42.30 4.38 31.87
C TYR A 510 -41.93 4.24 33.36
N GLY A 511 -42.11 5.30 34.17
CA GLY A 511 -42.04 5.22 35.65
C GLY A 511 -40.63 5.26 36.25
N LEU A 512 -39.62 5.58 35.46
CA LEU A 512 -38.25 5.80 35.94
C LEU A 512 -38.08 7.27 36.42
N PRO A 513 -37.39 7.52 37.55
CA PRO A 513 -37.36 8.83 38.21
C PRO A 513 -36.33 9.78 37.59
N PHE A 514 -36.65 10.38 36.43
CA PHE A 514 -35.75 11.29 35.72
C PHE A 514 -35.90 12.75 36.15
N GLY A 515 -34.79 13.38 36.55
CA GLY A 515 -34.69 14.83 36.71
C GLY A 515 -34.78 15.58 35.37
N SER A 516 -35.23 16.84 35.42
CA SER A 516 -35.31 17.71 34.24
C SER A 516 -33.95 18.36 33.92
N VAL A 517 -33.00 17.57 33.43
CA VAL A 517 -31.67 18.04 33.06
C VAL A 517 -31.73 18.83 31.75
N ALA A 518 -31.05 19.97 31.71
CA ALA A 518 -30.88 20.75 30.48
C ALA A 518 -29.85 20.07 29.56
N ILE A 519 -30.18 19.92 28.28
CA ILE A 519 -29.27 19.32 27.29
C ILE A 519 -28.20 20.35 26.93
N GLU A 520 -27.02 20.20 27.51
CA GLU A 520 -25.89 21.08 27.24
C GLU A 520 -25.18 20.71 25.92
N PRO A 521 -24.96 21.68 25.01
CA PRO A 521 -24.10 21.48 23.83
C PRO A 521 -22.63 21.11 24.19
N LYS A 522 -22.27 21.22 25.47
CA LYS A 522 -20.97 20.86 26.03
C LYS A 522 -20.57 19.41 25.72
N MET A 523 -21.50 18.45 25.79
CA MET A 523 -21.19 17.04 25.52
C MET A 523 -20.59 16.81 24.13
N LEU A 524 -21.10 17.49 23.10
CA LEU A 524 -20.55 17.40 21.74
C LEU A 524 -19.14 18.01 21.65
N LYS A 525 -18.90 19.12 22.35
CA LYS A 525 -17.58 19.75 22.42
C LYS A 525 -16.58 18.82 23.11
N ASP A 526 -16.92 18.30 24.28
CA ASP A 526 -16.02 17.47 25.09
C ASP A 526 -15.68 16.15 24.36
N ARG A 527 -16.64 15.55 23.65
CA ARG A 527 -16.43 14.40 22.77
C ARG A 527 -15.52 14.69 21.57
N LEU A 528 -15.71 15.84 20.91
CA LEU A 528 -14.80 16.28 19.84
C LEU A 528 -13.39 16.58 20.38
N GLN A 529 -13.25 17.12 21.59
CA GLN A 529 -11.95 17.33 22.22
C GLN A 529 -11.28 16.00 22.62
N ALA A 530 -12.04 15.00 23.07
CA ALA A 530 -11.51 13.65 23.30
C ALA A 530 -11.01 13.00 22.00
N PHE A 531 -11.79 13.08 20.91
CA PHE A 531 -11.39 12.54 19.60
C PHE A 531 -10.14 13.25 19.04
N MET A 532 -10.12 14.58 19.00
CA MET A 532 -9.02 15.35 18.40
C MET A 532 -7.75 15.46 19.25
N ILE A 533 -7.79 15.10 20.55
CA ILE A 533 -6.64 15.29 21.47
C ILE A 533 -6.35 14.03 22.27
N SER A 534 -7.34 13.48 23.00
CA SER A 534 -7.10 12.32 23.86
C SER A 534 -6.76 11.08 23.05
N ASN A 535 -7.51 10.79 21.99
CA ASN A 535 -7.23 9.64 21.11
C ASN A 535 -5.86 9.78 20.44
N GLN A 536 -5.44 10.99 20.05
CA GLN A 536 -4.13 11.26 19.46
C GLN A 536 -2.97 10.96 20.42
N VAL A 537 -3.09 11.41 21.68
CA VAL A 537 -2.10 11.12 22.73
C VAL A 537 -2.07 9.63 23.08
N ILE A 538 -3.22 8.95 23.05
CA ILE A 538 -3.31 7.49 23.26
C ILE A 538 -2.66 6.74 22.10
N SER A 539 -2.98 7.10 20.84
CA SER A 539 -2.46 6.47 19.62
C SER A 539 -0.94 6.47 19.61
N PHE A 540 -0.33 7.66 19.71
CA PHE A 540 1.12 7.83 19.80
C PHE A 540 1.75 7.07 20.98
N PHE A 541 1.02 6.90 22.09
CA PHE A 541 1.49 6.06 23.19
C PHE A 541 1.43 4.56 22.83
N THR A 542 0.36 4.08 22.19
CA THR A 542 0.19 2.67 21.84
C THR A 542 1.00 2.20 20.64
N GLU A 543 1.26 3.08 19.67
CA GLU A 543 1.96 2.79 18.42
C GLU A 543 3.48 3.05 18.55
N THR A 544 3.90 4.23 19.01
CA THR A 544 5.33 4.55 19.16
C THR A 544 5.91 4.15 20.54
N ILE A 545 5.31 4.62 21.65
CA ILE A 545 5.96 4.52 22.97
C ILE A 545 5.91 3.10 23.54
N PHE A 546 4.76 2.43 23.45
CA PHE A 546 4.52 1.14 24.08
C PHE A 546 5.33 -0.01 23.46
N PRO A 547 5.45 -0.15 22.12
CA PRO A 547 6.31 -1.16 21.50
C PRO A 547 7.80 -0.91 21.78
N TRP A 548 8.23 0.37 21.80
CA TRP A 548 9.60 0.72 22.20
C TRP A 548 9.89 0.35 23.66
N ALA A 549 8.96 0.67 24.57
CA ALA A 549 9.12 0.40 26.00
C ALA A 549 9.11 -1.11 26.30
N THR A 550 8.17 -1.86 25.71
CA THR A 550 8.08 -3.31 25.87
C THR A 550 9.30 -4.01 25.27
N ARG A 551 9.75 -3.66 24.05
CA ARG A 551 10.99 -4.19 23.45
C ARG A 551 12.20 -3.94 24.34
N LYS A 552 12.34 -2.73 24.89
CA LYS A 552 13.45 -2.37 25.79
C LYS A 552 13.40 -3.14 27.12
N LEU A 553 12.20 -3.39 27.65
CA LEU A 553 11.99 -4.22 28.83
C LEU A 553 12.28 -5.70 28.55
N MET A 554 11.88 -6.25 27.39
CA MET A 554 12.19 -7.63 26.99
C MET A 554 13.69 -7.84 26.82
N VAL A 555 14.41 -6.92 26.16
CA VAL A 555 15.89 -6.98 26.04
C VAL A 555 16.56 -6.91 27.42
N GLY A 556 16.05 -6.06 28.33
CA GLY A 556 16.53 -5.99 29.71
C GLY A 556 16.28 -7.30 30.49
N ALA A 557 15.08 -7.86 30.38
CA ALA A 557 14.70 -9.11 31.02
C ALA A 557 15.51 -10.30 30.48
N HIS A 558 15.71 -10.39 29.16
CA HIS A 558 16.51 -11.43 28.52
C HIS A 558 17.99 -11.33 28.91
N LYS A 559 18.54 -10.11 29.06
CA LYS A 559 19.89 -9.90 29.59
C LYS A 559 20.02 -10.39 31.04
N ILE A 560 19.07 -10.06 31.90
CA ILE A 560 19.03 -10.53 33.30
C ILE A 560 18.85 -12.05 33.37
N GLN A 561 17.96 -12.62 32.56
CA GLN A 561 17.74 -14.06 32.47
C GLN A 561 19.00 -14.79 32.01
N LYS A 562 19.74 -14.21 31.05
CA LYS A 562 21.02 -14.74 30.58
C LYS A 562 22.11 -14.65 31.66
N GLU A 563 22.25 -13.52 32.35
CA GLU A 563 23.20 -13.37 33.47
C GLU A 563 22.89 -14.35 34.61
N VAL A 564 21.60 -14.58 34.92
CA VAL A 564 21.16 -15.59 35.89
C VAL A 564 21.42 -17.01 35.38
N ALA A 565 21.22 -17.28 34.09
CA ALA A 565 21.52 -18.59 33.49
C ALA A 565 23.02 -18.89 33.46
N GLU A 566 23.87 -17.92 33.14
CA GLU A 566 25.34 -18.05 33.17
C GLU A 566 25.88 -18.27 34.60
N VAL A 567 25.20 -17.72 35.62
CA VAL A 567 25.51 -17.99 37.04
C VAL A 567 24.99 -19.34 37.53
N LEU A 568 23.91 -19.87 36.94
CA LEU A 568 23.32 -21.18 37.30
C LEU A 568 23.94 -22.37 36.54
N HIS A 569 24.36 -22.16 35.30
CA HIS A 569 24.90 -23.19 34.40
C HIS A 569 26.39 -22.97 34.17
N HIS A 570 27.18 -23.23 35.21
CA HIS A 570 28.63 -23.04 35.18
C HIS A 570 29.40 -24.19 34.47
N GLU A 571 28.69 -25.16 33.89
CA GLU A 571 29.23 -26.33 33.19
C GLU A 571 28.51 -26.57 31.84
N GLU A 572 29.30 -27.01 30.85
CA GLU A 572 28.93 -27.64 29.56
C GLU A 572 27.92 -26.92 28.62
N HIS A 573 28.45 -26.02 27.78
CA HIS A 573 28.54 -26.31 26.33
C HIS A 573 29.49 -25.35 25.57
N ASN A 574 30.73 -25.79 25.35
CA ASN A 574 31.56 -25.26 24.26
C ASN A 574 31.22 -26.00 22.96
N SER A 575 30.25 -25.50 22.20
CA SER A 575 30.14 -25.83 20.77
C SER A 575 31.10 -24.91 20.00
N GLU A 576 32.22 -25.46 19.54
CA GLU A 576 33.15 -24.77 18.64
C GLU A 576 32.51 -24.64 17.26
N GLU A 577 31.73 -23.59 17.06
CA GLU A 577 31.26 -23.17 15.73
C GLU A 577 32.46 -22.58 14.98
N GLU A 578 32.93 -23.29 13.94
CA GLU A 578 34.12 -22.90 13.19
C GLU A 578 33.98 -21.49 12.57
N GLY A 579 34.89 -20.59 12.94
CA GLY A 579 34.96 -19.23 12.42
C GLY A 579 35.37 -19.22 10.95
N PHE A 580 34.40 -19.13 10.04
CA PHE A 580 34.65 -19.05 8.60
C PHE A 580 35.17 -17.66 8.19
N GLY A 581 35.94 -17.59 7.10
CA GLY A 581 36.40 -16.32 6.51
C GLY A 581 37.43 -15.51 7.31
N GLY A 582 37.77 -15.90 8.55
CA GLY A 582 38.68 -15.15 9.42
C GLY A 582 38.01 -13.98 10.17
N GLN A 583 36.68 -13.99 10.29
CA GLN A 583 35.90 -13.05 11.11
C GLN A 583 35.75 -13.57 12.55
N ASP A 584 35.57 -12.66 13.52
CA ASP A 584 35.43 -13.03 14.93
C ASP A 584 34.11 -13.81 15.16
N PRO A 585 34.12 -15.02 15.77
CA PRO A 585 32.89 -15.77 16.07
C PRO A 585 31.90 -15.00 16.96
N ALA A 586 32.41 -14.07 17.78
CA ALA A 586 31.61 -13.18 18.61
C ALA A 586 30.82 -12.13 17.80
N GLU A 587 31.26 -11.79 16.59
CA GLU A 587 30.58 -10.87 15.67
C GLU A 587 29.46 -11.58 14.91
N VAL A 588 29.76 -12.75 14.32
CA VAL A 588 28.76 -13.62 13.67
C VAL A 588 27.62 -13.96 14.63
N LYS A 589 27.93 -14.29 15.90
CA LYS A 589 26.92 -14.58 16.93
C LYS A 589 26.04 -13.36 17.29
N ARG A 590 26.58 -12.14 17.20
CA ARG A 590 25.78 -10.90 17.35
C ARG A 590 24.91 -10.66 16.13
N PHE A 591 25.44 -10.85 14.92
CA PHE A 591 24.68 -10.74 13.68
C PHE A 591 23.48 -11.69 13.67
N LEU A 592 23.68 -12.99 13.91
CA LEU A 592 22.59 -13.98 13.97
C LEU A 592 21.55 -13.62 15.05
N SER A 593 21.98 -13.17 16.24
CA SER A 593 21.06 -12.69 17.28
C SER A 593 20.29 -11.43 16.87
N ASN A 594 20.88 -10.55 16.06
CA ASN A 594 20.19 -9.37 15.53
C ASN A 594 19.19 -9.75 14.44
N VAL A 595 19.50 -10.73 13.58
CA VAL A 595 18.56 -11.26 12.56
C VAL A 595 17.38 -11.96 13.24
N ALA A 596 17.63 -12.79 14.24
CA ALA A 596 16.57 -13.40 15.07
C ALA A 596 15.63 -12.33 15.67
N SER A 597 16.18 -11.25 16.22
CA SER A 597 15.38 -10.13 16.76
C SER A 597 14.68 -9.25 15.71
N GLN A 598 14.93 -9.48 14.42
CA GLN A 598 14.18 -8.91 13.29
C GLN A 598 13.08 -9.87 12.83
N THR A 599 13.31 -11.19 12.83
CA THR A 599 12.28 -12.20 12.47
C THR A 599 11.12 -12.27 13.48
N GLU A 600 11.29 -11.73 14.68
CA GLU A 600 10.23 -11.60 15.69
C GLU A 600 9.37 -10.31 15.53
N LEU A 601 9.70 -9.43 14.57
CA LEU A 601 8.96 -8.18 14.35
C LEU A 601 7.78 -8.40 13.38
N PRO A 602 6.65 -7.68 13.56
CA PRO A 602 5.57 -7.68 12.59
C PRO A 602 6.01 -7.05 11.26
N VAL A 603 5.37 -7.48 10.17
CA VAL A 603 5.48 -6.84 8.86
C VAL A 603 4.85 -5.45 8.94
N TYR A 604 5.47 -4.45 8.31
CA TYR A 604 4.96 -3.09 8.25
C TYR A 604 3.88 -2.96 7.16
N ASP A 605 2.64 -2.62 7.55
CA ASP A 605 1.54 -2.34 6.63
C ASP A 605 1.24 -0.84 6.55
N VAL A 606 1.57 -0.23 5.42
CA VAL A 606 1.31 1.18 5.11
C VAL A 606 -0.20 1.50 5.12
N ASN A 607 -1.08 0.51 4.96
CA ASN A 607 -2.53 0.72 4.99
C ASN A 607 -3.05 1.02 6.42
N GLU A 608 -2.36 0.58 7.48
CA GLU A 608 -2.72 0.92 8.86
C GLU A 608 -2.41 2.39 9.14
N ASP A 609 -1.20 2.85 8.79
CA ASP A 609 -0.76 4.26 8.84
C ASP A 609 -1.70 5.19 8.05
N TYR A 610 -1.99 4.87 6.78
CA TYR A 610 -2.97 5.62 5.98
C TYR A 610 -4.36 5.57 6.64
N GLY A 611 -4.73 4.42 7.21
CA GLY A 611 -5.99 4.23 7.92
C GLY A 611 -6.12 5.13 9.15
N GLU A 612 -5.04 5.45 9.85
CA GLU A 612 -5.07 6.48 10.90
C GLU A 612 -5.17 7.88 10.28
N MET A 613 -4.31 8.25 9.34
CA MET A 613 -4.30 9.61 8.76
C MET A 613 -5.58 9.98 7.98
N ILE A 614 -6.39 9.01 7.57
CA ILE A 614 -7.71 9.21 6.94
C ILE A 614 -8.84 9.37 7.98
N ASP A 615 -8.63 8.90 9.22
CA ASP A 615 -9.57 9.08 10.34
C ASP A 615 -9.41 10.44 11.07
N GLN A 616 -8.38 11.22 10.73
CA GLN A 616 -8.02 12.52 11.35
C GLN A 616 -8.50 13.74 10.57
#